data_AF-A0A848XVX4-F1
#
_entry.id   AF-A0A848XVX4-F1
#
_cell.length_a   1.000
_cell.length_b   1.000
_cell.length_c   1.000
_cell.angle_alpha   90.00
_cell.angle_beta   90.00
_cell.angle_gamma   90.00
#
_symmetry.space_group_name_H-M   'P 1'
#
loop_
_entity.id
_entity.type
_entity.pdbx_description
1 polymer ?
#
loop_
_entity_poly.entity_id
_entity_poly.type
_entity_poly.pdbx_seq_one_letter_code
_entity_poly.pdbx_strand_id
1 'polypeptide(L)'
;MIDRRGFLGTTALGGAALAVGSAGCAPSDTGTGGATDASRVPAFELDEATVDELQAAMESGEMSARSIVQAYLDRIEALNRQGPALHAIIETNPEALDLADALDEERRTQGPRGPLHGIPVALKDNIDTHDRMTTTAGSLALEGSIPPRDAFIVERLREAGAIVLAKANMSEWAYFRGERASSGWSARGGQCKNPYALDRNPCGSSSGSGAAAAANLAALTIGTETGGAIMCPSSSNGVVGIKPTVGLW
;
A
#
# COMPACT_ATOMS: atom_id res chain seq x y z
N MET A 1 -26.27 -17.82 -30.92
CA MET A 1 -25.30 -18.68 -30.22
C MET A 1 -24.35 -19.19 -31.29
N ILE A 2 -23.15 -18.60 -31.37
CA ILE A 2 -22.20 -18.87 -32.47
C ILE A 2 -21.32 -20.05 -32.04
N ASP A 3 -21.37 -21.13 -32.82
CA ASP A 3 -20.65 -22.38 -32.56
C ASP A 3 -19.15 -22.22 -32.85
N ARG A 4 -18.32 -22.79 -31.96
CA ARG A 4 -16.85 -22.70 -31.93
C ARG A 4 -16.17 -23.28 -33.19
N ARG A 5 -16.91 -23.95 -34.07
CA ARG A 5 -16.39 -24.52 -35.33
C ARG A 5 -16.50 -23.59 -36.55
N GLY A 6 -17.22 -22.46 -36.44
CA GLY A 6 -17.33 -21.46 -37.52
C GLY A 6 -16.23 -20.38 -37.50
N PHE A 7 -15.51 -20.22 -36.39
CA PHE A 7 -14.54 -19.13 -36.20
C PHE A 7 -13.12 -19.45 -36.72
N LEU A 8 -12.81 -20.72 -37.00
CA LEU A 8 -11.46 -21.15 -37.43
C LEU A 8 -11.35 -21.45 -38.94
N GLY A 9 -12.40 -21.18 -39.74
CA GLY A 9 -12.48 -21.56 -41.16
C GLY A 9 -12.31 -20.44 -42.21
N THR A 10 -12.21 -19.18 -41.80
CA THR A 10 -12.11 -17.99 -42.69
C THR A 10 -11.26 -16.98 -41.95
N THR A 11 -10.00 -16.69 -42.29
CA THR A 11 -9.49 -16.29 -43.60
C THR A 11 -7.98 -16.55 -43.66
N ALA A 12 -7.58 -17.48 -44.53
CA ALA A 12 -6.25 -17.52 -45.11
C ALA A 12 -6.38 -17.27 -46.62
N LEU A 13 -5.44 -16.49 -47.15
CA LEU A 13 -5.06 -16.29 -48.57
C LEU A 13 -5.73 -15.17 -49.38
N GLY A 14 -4.85 -14.26 -49.81
CA GLY A 14 -4.98 -13.27 -50.88
C GLY A 14 -4.28 -11.97 -50.46
N GLY A 15 -3.11 -11.56 -50.94
CA GLY A 15 -2.29 -11.95 -52.08
C GLY A 15 -1.69 -10.66 -52.69
N ALA A 16 -0.36 -10.52 -52.60
CA ALA A 16 0.56 -9.72 -53.44
C ALA A 16 0.46 -8.17 -53.57
N ALA A 17 1.53 -7.53 -53.09
CA ALA A 17 2.39 -6.52 -53.74
C ALA A 17 1.83 -5.17 -54.20
N LEU A 18 2.31 -4.09 -53.55
CA LEU A 18 2.73 -2.84 -54.21
C LEU A 18 3.97 -2.29 -53.48
N ALA A 19 5.11 -2.32 -54.16
CA ALA A 19 6.34 -1.65 -53.78
C ALA A 19 6.34 -0.23 -54.37
N VAL A 20 6.44 0.81 -53.53
CA VAL A 20 6.82 2.16 -53.95
C VAL A 20 7.58 2.86 -52.81
N GLY A 21 8.82 3.28 -53.11
CA GLY A 21 9.39 4.55 -52.65
C GLY A 21 10.03 4.59 -51.26
N SER A 22 11.34 4.37 -51.21
CA SER A 22 12.21 4.86 -50.13
C SER A 22 12.35 6.39 -50.21
N ALA A 23 11.72 7.12 -49.29
CA ALA A 23 12.06 8.50 -48.97
C ALA A 23 12.75 8.51 -47.61
N GLY A 24 14.06 8.79 -47.61
CA GLY A 24 14.84 8.91 -46.39
C GLY A 24 14.43 10.15 -45.61
N CYS A 25 14.00 9.94 -44.36
CA CYS A 25 14.02 10.98 -43.34
C CYS A 25 15.25 10.74 -42.48
N ALA A 26 16.27 11.59 -42.66
CA ALA A 26 17.37 11.70 -41.73
C ALA A 26 16.84 12.19 -40.37
N PRO A 27 17.30 11.65 -39.23
CA PRO A 27 17.02 12.26 -37.94
C PRO A 27 17.79 13.57 -37.86
N SER A 28 17.06 14.66 -37.69
CA SER A 28 17.63 15.95 -37.30
C SER A 28 18.21 15.81 -35.90
N ASP A 29 19.52 16.06 -35.74
CA ASP A 29 20.17 16.27 -34.45
C ASP A 29 19.55 17.53 -33.80
N THR A 30 18.45 17.34 -33.07
CA THR A 30 18.01 18.30 -32.07
C THR A 30 18.75 17.98 -30.78
N GLY A 31 19.67 18.88 -30.43
CA GLY A 31 20.60 18.76 -29.34
C GLY A 31 20.00 18.21 -28.05
N THR A 32 20.81 17.41 -27.37
CA THR A 32 20.68 17.01 -25.98
C THR A 32 20.58 18.24 -25.08
N GLY A 33 19.38 18.81 -24.99
CA GLY A 33 18.95 19.53 -23.81
C GLY A 33 18.85 18.50 -22.70
N GLY A 34 19.69 18.65 -21.67
CA GLY A 34 19.72 17.76 -20.52
C GLY A 34 18.32 17.63 -19.92
N ALA A 35 17.71 16.46 -20.13
CA ALA A 35 16.60 16.02 -19.32
C ALA A 35 17.16 15.87 -17.91
N THR A 36 16.83 16.81 -17.03
CA THR A 36 17.03 16.64 -15.60
C THR A 36 16.29 15.37 -15.20
N ASP A 37 17.04 14.38 -14.71
CA ASP A 37 16.55 13.12 -14.16
C ASP A 37 15.63 13.40 -12.96
N ALA A 38 14.38 13.73 -13.24
CA ALA A 38 13.41 14.22 -12.26
C ALA A 38 12.53 13.09 -11.68
N SER A 39 12.91 11.82 -11.83
CA SER A 39 12.02 10.70 -11.44
C SER A 39 12.67 9.52 -10.75
N ARG A 40 13.91 9.64 -10.27
CA ARG A 40 14.48 8.58 -9.46
C ARG A 40 13.92 8.66 -8.04
N VAL A 41 12.97 7.79 -7.72
CA VAL A 41 12.57 7.53 -6.33
C VAL A 41 13.84 7.26 -5.53
N PRO A 42 14.08 7.97 -4.41
CA PRO A 42 15.27 7.75 -3.59
C PRO A 42 15.37 6.27 -3.20
N ALA A 43 16.60 5.74 -3.19
CA ALA A 43 16.85 4.41 -2.66
C ALA A 43 16.34 4.35 -1.21
N PHE A 44 15.69 3.26 -0.86
CA PHE A 44 15.14 3.04 0.47
C PHE A 44 15.90 1.93 1.15
N GLU A 45 16.39 2.21 2.36
CA GLU A 45 17.25 1.27 3.09
C GLU A 45 16.50 0.02 3.58
N LEU A 46 15.17 0.11 3.74
CA LEU A 46 14.30 -0.99 4.16
C LEU A 46 13.50 -1.60 3.00
N ASP A 47 14.00 -1.46 1.76
CA ASP A 47 13.34 -2.02 0.59
C ASP A 47 13.30 -3.55 0.69
N GLU A 48 12.09 -4.13 0.65
CA GLU A 48 11.84 -5.57 0.81
C GLU A 48 12.33 -6.19 2.15
N ALA A 49 12.65 -5.36 3.15
CA ALA A 49 13.09 -5.85 4.46
C ALA A 49 11.97 -6.66 5.15
N THR A 50 12.30 -7.88 5.55
CA THR A 50 11.38 -8.78 6.26
C THR A 50 11.29 -8.42 7.74
N VAL A 51 10.22 -8.87 8.41
CA VAL A 51 10.06 -8.70 9.86
C VAL A 51 11.24 -9.29 10.63
N ASP A 52 11.77 -10.44 10.20
CA ASP A 52 12.90 -11.10 10.84
C ASP A 52 14.19 -10.28 10.69
N GLU A 53 14.43 -9.66 9.53
CA GLU A 53 15.56 -8.76 9.31
C GLU A 53 15.45 -7.48 10.13
N LEU A 54 14.25 -6.88 10.23
CA LEU A 54 14.02 -5.72 11.09
C LEU A 54 14.23 -6.07 12.58
N GLN A 55 13.80 -7.25 13.02
CA GLN A 55 14.08 -7.73 14.38
C GLN A 55 15.58 -7.93 14.61
N ALA A 56 16.29 -8.54 13.66
CA ALA A 56 17.72 -8.76 13.76
C ALA A 56 18.50 -7.43 13.82
N ALA A 57 18.11 -6.43 13.03
CA ALA A 57 18.70 -5.09 13.06
C ALA A 57 18.47 -4.38 14.40
N MET A 58 17.29 -4.55 15.01
CA MET A 58 17.00 -4.03 16.35
C MET A 58 17.75 -4.78 17.46
N GLU A 59 17.92 -6.10 17.31
CA GLU A 59 18.65 -6.93 18.28
C GLU A 59 20.16 -6.65 18.26
N SER A 60 20.73 -6.44 17.07
CA SER A 60 22.15 -6.10 16.90
C SER A 60 22.48 -4.65 17.32
N GLY A 61 21.46 -3.80 17.44
CA GLY A 61 21.60 -2.36 17.68
C GLY A 61 22.00 -1.56 16.43
N GLU A 62 21.96 -2.17 15.24
CA GLU A 62 22.15 -1.49 13.96
C GLU A 62 21.06 -0.45 13.70
N MET A 63 19.82 -0.80 14.04
CA MET A 63 18.67 0.09 13.97
C MET A 63 17.88 0.06 15.28
N SER A 64 17.04 1.06 15.48
CA SER A 64 16.06 1.07 16.57
C SER A 64 14.65 1.09 15.96
N ALA A 65 13.62 0.76 16.75
CA ALA A 65 12.24 0.92 16.30
C ALA A 65 11.98 2.36 15.86
N ARG A 66 12.52 3.35 16.59
CA ARG A 66 12.42 4.77 16.25
C ARG A 66 13.00 5.10 14.87
N SER A 67 14.18 4.56 14.52
CA SER A 67 14.79 4.82 13.21
C SER A 67 14.04 4.11 12.09
N ILE A 68 13.56 2.88 12.31
CA ILE A 68 12.74 2.12 11.37
C ILE A 68 11.42 2.87 11.08
N VAL A 69 10.71 3.32 12.13
CA VAL A 69 9.46 4.08 11.97
C VAL A 69 9.71 5.38 11.22
N GLN A 70 10.81 6.10 11.54
CA GLN A 70 11.17 7.32 10.82
C GLN A 70 11.38 7.07 9.33
N ALA A 71 12.12 6.01 8.98
CA ALA A 71 12.38 5.66 7.58
C ALA A 71 11.07 5.41 6.79
N TYR A 72 10.10 4.70 7.38
CA TYR A 72 8.80 4.51 6.75
C TYR A 72 7.98 5.80 6.65
N LEU A 73 7.99 6.67 7.66
CA LEU A 73 7.32 7.97 7.61
C LEU A 73 7.91 8.87 6.51
N ASP A 74 9.24 8.92 6.38
CA ASP A 74 9.93 9.69 5.35
C ASP A 74 9.57 9.16 3.95
N ARG A 75 9.47 7.84 3.79
CA ARG A 75 9.03 7.23 2.53
C ARG A 75 7.56 7.49 2.23
N ILE A 76 6.68 7.47 3.24
CA ILE A 76 5.27 7.87 3.09
C ILE A 76 5.22 9.31 2.58
N GLU A 77 5.96 10.24 3.17
CA GLU A 77 5.98 11.64 2.73
C GLU A 77 6.41 11.78 1.27
N ALA A 78 7.47 11.06 0.87
CA ALA A 78 8.02 11.12 -0.47
C ALA A 78 7.09 10.56 -1.56
N LEU A 79 6.28 9.52 -1.25
CA LEU A 79 5.56 8.74 -2.26
C LEU A 79 4.03 8.85 -2.19
N ASN A 80 3.48 9.12 -1.01
CA ASN A 80 2.04 8.96 -0.80
C ASN A 80 1.23 10.15 -1.31
N ARG A 81 1.64 11.39 -0.98
CA ARG A 81 1.00 12.63 -1.45
C ARG A 81 1.90 13.44 -2.39
N GLN A 82 3.21 13.19 -2.34
CA GLN A 82 4.19 13.74 -3.25
C GLN A 82 4.63 12.68 -4.27
N GLY A 83 5.55 13.06 -5.18
CA GLY A 83 6.10 12.16 -6.19
C GLY A 83 5.00 11.47 -7.02
N PRO A 84 4.90 10.13 -7.01
CA PRO A 84 3.85 9.39 -7.73
C PRO A 84 2.42 9.66 -7.20
N ALA A 85 2.29 10.24 -6.01
CA ALA A 85 1.05 10.48 -5.28
C ALA A 85 0.20 9.19 -5.26
N LEU A 86 0.68 8.19 -4.50
CA LEU A 86 0.04 6.87 -4.42
C LEU A 86 -1.30 6.90 -3.68
N HIS A 87 -1.53 7.85 -2.77
CA HIS A 87 -2.72 7.91 -1.91
C HIS A 87 -3.08 6.57 -1.23
N ALA A 88 -2.05 5.78 -0.87
CA ALA A 88 -2.18 4.49 -0.20
C ALA A 88 -2.39 4.65 1.32
N ILE A 89 -1.84 5.70 1.92
CA ILE A 89 -2.02 6.08 3.33
C ILE A 89 -2.96 7.28 3.41
N ILE A 90 -4.04 7.17 4.20
CA ILE A 90 -5.01 8.26 4.38
C ILE A 90 -4.59 9.20 5.52
N GLU A 91 -3.97 8.66 6.56
CA GLU A 91 -3.57 9.36 7.79
C GLU A 91 -2.40 8.61 8.46
N THR A 92 -1.36 9.31 8.88
CA THR A 92 -0.25 8.76 9.66
C THR A 92 -0.52 8.94 11.15
N ASN A 93 -0.05 8.02 11.99
CA ASN A 93 -0.20 8.15 13.44
C ASN A 93 0.76 9.22 13.98
N PRO A 94 0.26 10.34 14.54
CA PRO A 94 1.15 11.37 15.09
C PRO A 94 1.93 10.90 16.32
N GLU A 95 1.56 9.78 16.92
CA GLU A 95 2.20 9.19 18.11
C GLU A 95 3.19 8.07 17.75
N ALA A 96 3.35 7.73 16.47
CA ALA A 96 4.15 6.57 16.05
C ALA A 96 5.60 6.62 16.54
N LEU A 97 6.20 7.82 16.58
CA LEU A 97 7.58 8.04 16.99
C LEU A 97 7.75 7.88 18.51
N ASP A 98 6.85 8.47 19.29
CA ASP A 98 6.86 8.36 20.75
C ASP A 98 6.61 6.91 21.19
N LEU A 99 5.73 6.19 20.49
CA LEU A 99 5.50 4.75 20.70
C LEU A 99 6.75 3.93 20.38
N ALA A 100 7.49 4.30 19.34
CA ALA A 100 8.73 3.64 18.96
C ALA A 100 9.82 3.83 20.01
N ASP A 101 10.00 5.07 20.50
CA ASP A 101 10.94 5.39 21.58
C ASP A 101 10.63 4.59 22.86
N ALA A 102 9.34 4.47 23.21
CA ALA A 102 8.91 3.68 24.36
C ALA A 102 9.22 2.18 24.20
N LEU A 103 9.04 1.62 23.00
CA LEU A 103 9.34 0.21 22.72
C LEU A 103 10.86 -0.05 22.62
N ASP A 104 11.65 0.91 22.17
CA ASP A 104 13.12 0.82 22.21
C ASP A 104 13.61 0.77 23.67
N GLU A 105 13.08 1.62 24.55
CA GLU A 105 13.39 1.59 25.99
C GLU A 105 12.93 0.29 26.66
N GLU A 106 11.74 -0.20 26.30
CA GLU A 106 11.25 -1.48 26.79
C GLU A 106 12.15 -2.64 26.35
N ARG A 107 12.53 -2.69 25.07
CA ARG A 107 13.47 -3.69 24.55
C ARG A 107 14.76 -3.71 25.36
N ARG A 108 15.29 -2.53 25.70
CA ARG A 108 16.53 -2.37 26.47
C ARG A 108 16.40 -2.80 27.93
N THR A 109 15.24 -2.57 28.56
CA THR A 109 15.06 -2.76 30.01
C THR A 109 14.37 -4.05 30.40
N GLN A 110 13.45 -4.54 29.57
CA GLN A 110 12.59 -5.70 29.83
C GLN A 110 12.73 -6.79 28.76
N GLY A 111 13.31 -6.45 27.61
CA GLY A 111 13.37 -7.33 26.44
C GLY A 111 12.17 -7.14 25.50
N PRO A 112 12.18 -7.77 24.32
CA PRO A 112 11.09 -7.67 23.36
C PRO A 112 9.86 -8.47 23.81
N ARG A 113 8.64 -7.95 23.55
CA ARG A 113 7.36 -8.66 23.78
C ARG A 113 7.18 -9.88 22.88
N GLY A 114 7.89 -9.93 21.75
CA GLY A 114 7.81 -11.00 20.77
C GLY A 114 8.28 -10.56 19.38
N PRO A 115 7.98 -11.35 18.33
CA PRO A 115 8.45 -11.08 16.96
C PRO A 115 7.96 -9.76 16.35
N LEU A 116 6.89 -9.17 16.90
CA LEU A 116 6.34 -7.90 16.41
C LEU A 116 6.81 -6.68 17.20
N HIS A 117 7.70 -6.86 18.19
CA HIS A 117 8.16 -5.76 19.04
C HIS A 117 8.89 -4.68 18.24
N GLY A 118 8.30 -3.48 18.15
CA GLY A 118 8.82 -2.35 17.39
C GLY A 118 8.48 -2.37 15.89
N ILE A 119 7.70 -3.33 15.41
CA ILE A 119 7.39 -3.46 13.97
C ILE A 119 6.25 -2.51 13.57
N PRO A 120 6.45 -1.63 12.56
CA PRO A 120 5.41 -0.71 12.09
C PRO A 120 4.37 -1.39 11.20
N VAL A 121 3.09 -1.17 11.51
CA VAL A 121 1.94 -1.77 10.83
C VAL A 121 0.98 -0.68 10.36
N ALA A 122 0.55 -0.73 9.10
CA ALA A 122 -0.53 0.11 8.59
C ALA A 122 -1.88 -0.63 8.60
N LEU A 123 -2.93 0.01 9.11
CA LEU A 123 -4.25 -0.58 9.28
C LEU A 123 -5.24 0.03 8.31
N LYS A 124 -6.06 -0.76 7.62
CA LYS A 124 -7.14 -0.23 6.80
C LYS A 124 -8.06 0.71 7.62
N ASP A 125 -8.49 1.81 7.03
CA ASP A 125 -9.24 2.90 7.68
C ASP A 125 -10.65 2.54 8.22
N ASN A 126 -11.05 1.27 8.15
CA ASN A 126 -12.26 0.74 8.79
C ASN A 126 -11.97 -0.14 10.01
N ILE A 127 -10.75 -0.07 10.54
CA ILE A 127 -10.32 -0.79 11.76
C ILE A 127 -10.14 0.26 12.86
N ASP A 128 -10.88 0.15 13.95
CA ASP A 128 -10.81 1.12 15.05
C ASP A 128 -9.44 1.13 15.74
N THR A 129 -8.96 2.34 16.02
CA THR A 129 -7.76 2.61 16.83
C THR A 129 -8.09 3.74 17.80
N HIS A 130 -7.68 3.64 19.07
CA HIS A 130 -7.78 4.70 20.06
C HIS A 130 -6.47 5.48 20.20
N ASP A 131 -5.79 5.70 19.07
CA ASP A 131 -4.74 6.71 18.93
C ASP A 131 -5.38 8.06 18.56
N ARG A 132 -4.55 9.09 18.36
CA ARG A 132 -4.96 10.41 17.85
C ARG A 132 -5.27 10.44 16.34
N MET A 133 -5.57 9.29 15.75
CA MET A 133 -6.03 9.15 14.37
C MET A 133 -7.55 8.95 14.31
N THR A 134 -8.12 9.23 13.15
CA THR A 134 -9.55 8.95 12.90
C THR A 134 -9.77 7.58 12.28
N THR A 135 -10.98 7.04 12.41
CA THR A 135 -11.41 5.83 11.66
C THR A 135 -12.65 6.19 10.86
N THR A 136 -12.52 6.25 9.54
CA THR A 136 -13.53 6.94 8.71
C THR A 136 -14.16 6.07 7.63
N ALA A 137 -13.67 4.84 7.44
CA ALA A 137 -14.01 4.02 6.29
C ALA A 137 -13.84 4.76 4.94
N GLY A 138 -12.91 5.72 4.89
CA GLY A 138 -12.68 6.64 3.78
C GLY A 138 -13.68 7.78 3.60
N SER A 139 -14.67 7.93 4.50
CA SER A 139 -15.78 8.86 4.33
C SER A 139 -15.59 10.17 5.11
N LEU A 140 -15.85 11.30 4.46
CA LEU A 140 -15.85 12.62 5.11
C LEU A 140 -16.92 12.74 6.21
N ALA A 141 -17.97 11.93 6.17
CA ALA A 141 -19.02 11.91 7.20
C ALA A 141 -18.50 11.47 8.58
N LEU A 142 -17.36 10.77 8.62
CA LEU A 142 -16.70 10.31 9.84
C LEU A 142 -15.39 11.05 10.12
N GLU A 143 -15.13 12.16 9.43
CA GLU A 143 -13.95 12.98 9.73
C GLU A 143 -14.03 13.51 11.17
N GLY A 144 -12.94 13.31 11.93
CA GLY A 144 -12.90 13.58 13.37
C GLY A 144 -13.49 12.47 14.25
N SER A 145 -13.95 11.35 13.69
CA SER A 145 -14.41 10.20 14.47
C SER A 145 -13.21 9.45 15.06
N ILE A 146 -13.03 9.61 16.37
CA ILE A 146 -12.04 8.87 17.17
C ILE A 146 -12.79 7.77 17.93
N PRO A 147 -12.57 6.49 17.60
CA PRO A 147 -13.18 5.38 18.33
C PRO A 147 -12.82 5.40 19.82
N PRO A 148 -13.72 5.06 20.76
CA PRO A 148 -13.44 5.12 22.20
C PRO A 148 -12.50 4.01 22.70
N ARG A 149 -12.16 3.04 21.85
CA ARG A 149 -11.26 1.92 22.14
C ARG A 149 -10.71 1.33 20.84
N ASP A 150 -9.60 0.62 20.96
CA ASP A 150 -9.04 -0.17 19.87
C ASP A 150 -10.01 -1.29 19.42
N ALA A 151 -9.94 -1.65 18.15
CA ALA A 151 -10.47 -2.93 17.69
C ALA A 151 -9.68 -4.08 18.36
N PHE A 152 -10.32 -5.24 18.54
CA PHE A 152 -9.70 -6.39 19.20
C PHE A 152 -8.34 -6.78 18.61
N ILE A 153 -8.19 -6.77 17.28
CA ILE A 153 -6.91 -7.05 16.62
C ILE A 153 -5.82 -6.03 16.97
N VAL A 154 -6.18 -4.77 17.12
CA VAL A 154 -5.23 -3.68 17.38
C VAL A 154 -4.70 -3.84 18.79
N GLU A 155 -5.56 -4.18 19.76
CA GLU A 155 -5.12 -4.54 21.10
C GLU A 155 -4.11 -5.71 21.07
N ARG A 156 -4.38 -6.79 20.31
CA ARG A 156 -3.46 -7.93 20.18
C ARG A 156 -2.14 -7.55 19.52
N LEU A 157 -2.17 -6.67 18.51
CA LEU A 157 -0.98 -6.14 17.86
C LEU A 157 -0.13 -5.34 18.85
N ARG A 158 -0.75 -4.47 19.67
CA ARG A 158 -0.03 -3.70 20.70
C ARG A 158 0.52 -4.59 21.80
N GLU A 159 -0.22 -5.60 22.24
CA GLU A 159 0.28 -6.61 23.20
C GLU A 159 1.52 -7.33 22.65
N ALA A 160 1.56 -7.61 21.35
CA ALA A 160 2.73 -8.18 20.68
C ALA A 160 3.87 -7.15 20.43
N GLY A 161 3.65 -5.88 20.77
CA GLY A 161 4.63 -4.80 20.63
C GLY A 161 4.67 -4.14 19.25
N ALA A 162 3.66 -4.34 18.40
CA ALA A 162 3.58 -3.68 17.11
C ALA A 162 3.23 -2.19 17.24
N ILE A 163 3.74 -1.37 16.33
CA ILE A 163 3.46 0.07 16.27
C ILE A 163 2.43 0.32 15.19
N VAL A 164 1.28 0.89 15.55
CA VAL A 164 0.31 1.37 14.56
C VAL A 164 0.90 2.61 13.89
N LEU A 165 1.45 2.44 12.69
CA LEU A 165 2.13 3.50 11.92
C LEU A 165 1.13 4.46 11.29
N ALA A 166 0.06 3.93 10.70
CA ALA A 166 -0.83 4.70 9.84
C ALA A 166 -2.17 3.99 9.57
N LYS A 167 -3.13 4.77 9.07
CA LYS A 167 -4.37 4.29 8.44
C LYS A 167 -4.17 4.20 6.92
N ALA A 168 -4.38 3.02 6.36
CA ALA A 168 -4.34 2.78 4.93
C ALA A 168 -5.68 3.17 4.27
N ASN A 169 -5.61 3.88 3.14
CA ASN A 169 -6.76 4.26 2.34
C ASN A 169 -7.50 3.01 1.84
N MET A 170 -8.76 3.19 1.49
CA MET A 170 -9.64 2.11 1.08
C MET A 170 -10.66 2.59 0.07
N SER A 171 -11.35 1.65 -0.57
CA SER A 171 -12.58 2.01 -1.27
C SER A 171 -13.64 2.39 -0.23
N GLU A 172 -14.26 3.56 -0.39
CA GLU A 172 -15.19 4.13 0.59
C GLU A 172 -16.27 3.12 1.01
N TRP A 173 -16.57 3.04 2.31
CA TRP A 173 -17.52 2.07 2.89
C TRP A 173 -17.24 0.63 2.46
N ALA A 174 -15.97 0.27 2.38
CA ALA A 174 -15.49 -1.04 1.97
C ALA A 174 -16.00 -1.49 0.59
N TYR A 175 -16.20 -0.54 -0.33
CA TYR A 175 -16.79 -0.74 -1.67
C TYR A 175 -18.29 -1.10 -1.65
N PHE A 176 -18.99 -0.76 -0.56
CA PHE A 176 -20.42 -1.03 -0.39
C PHE A 176 -21.28 0.25 -0.37
N ARG A 177 -20.85 1.27 -1.14
CA ARG A 177 -21.54 2.58 -1.24
C ARG A 177 -22.48 2.69 -2.45
N GLY A 178 -22.15 2.04 -3.57
CA GLY A 178 -22.94 2.13 -4.80
C GLY A 178 -22.32 1.38 -5.97
N GLU A 179 -23.13 1.16 -7.02
CA GLU A 179 -22.80 0.26 -8.15
C GLU A 179 -21.70 0.76 -9.08
N ARG A 180 -21.46 2.07 -9.13
CA ARG A 180 -20.48 2.71 -10.02
C ARG A 180 -19.32 3.31 -9.22
N ALA A 181 -18.87 2.61 -8.19
CA ALA A 181 -17.72 3.02 -7.38
C ALA A 181 -16.39 2.63 -8.06
N SER A 182 -15.39 3.50 -7.94
CA SER A 182 -14.00 3.20 -8.35
C SER A 182 -13.26 2.55 -7.19
N SER A 183 -12.65 1.39 -7.44
CA SER A 183 -11.82 0.74 -6.42
C SER A 183 -10.63 1.65 -6.05
N GLY A 184 -10.37 1.72 -4.75
CA GLY A 184 -9.34 2.56 -4.16
C GLY A 184 -9.66 4.04 -4.05
N TRP A 185 -10.85 4.47 -4.49
CA TRP A 185 -11.30 5.84 -4.24
C TRP A 185 -12.05 5.95 -2.91
N SER A 186 -11.74 7.01 -2.16
CA SER A 186 -12.57 7.49 -1.08
C SER A 186 -12.62 9.01 -1.05
N ALA A 187 -13.70 9.58 -0.50
CA ALA A 187 -13.88 11.02 -0.46
C ALA A 187 -12.78 11.71 0.39
N ARG A 188 -12.37 11.06 1.50
CA ARG A 188 -11.34 11.59 2.38
C ARG A 188 -9.91 11.31 1.87
N GLY A 189 -9.65 10.11 1.35
CA GLY A 189 -8.30 9.68 0.97
C GLY A 189 -7.92 9.94 -0.48
N GLY A 190 -8.89 10.26 -1.34
CA GLY A 190 -8.69 10.36 -2.78
C GLY A 190 -8.53 8.98 -3.45
N GLN A 191 -8.01 8.98 -4.68
CA GLN A 191 -7.79 7.77 -5.48
C GLN A 191 -6.44 7.15 -5.16
N CYS A 192 -6.44 6.03 -4.44
CA CYS A 192 -5.28 5.14 -4.31
C CYS A 192 -4.85 4.63 -5.70
N LYS A 193 -3.55 4.61 -5.97
CA LYS A 193 -2.96 4.15 -7.24
C LYS A 193 -2.17 2.87 -7.05
N ASN A 194 -2.12 2.05 -8.10
CA ASN A 194 -1.25 0.88 -8.14
C ASN A 194 0.22 1.32 -8.31
N PRO A 195 1.15 0.93 -7.43
CA PRO A 195 2.54 1.38 -7.48
C PRO A 195 3.33 0.83 -8.68
N TYR A 196 2.89 -0.27 -9.30
CA TYR A 196 3.51 -0.80 -10.52
C TYR A 196 3.09 -0.04 -11.78
N ALA A 197 1.90 0.55 -11.79
CA ALA A 197 1.39 1.34 -12.90
C ALA A 197 0.33 2.32 -12.39
N LEU A 198 0.69 3.61 -12.31
CA LEU A 198 -0.11 4.65 -11.66
C LEU A 198 -1.48 4.91 -12.32
N ASP A 199 -1.67 4.46 -13.56
CA ASP A 199 -2.91 4.53 -14.33
C ASP A 199 -3.73 3.21 -14.30
N ARG A 200 -3.35 2.28 -13.43
CA ARG A 200 -4.05 1.00 -13.23
C ARG A 200 -4.74 0.93 -11.87
N ASN A 201 -5.80 0.11 -11.85
CA ASN A 201 -6.63 -0.09 -10.68
C ASN A 201 -5.85 -0.87 -9.60
N PRO A 202 -5.75 -0.39 -8.35
CA PRO A 202 -5.11 -1.13 -7.25
C PRO A 202 -5.99 -2.29 -6.69
N CYS A 203 -7.15 -2.54 -7.30
CA CYS A 203 -8.28 -3.28 -6.76
C CYS A 203 -8.73 -2.75 -5.39
N GLY A 204 -9.49 -3.51 -4.62
CA GLY A 204 -10.08 -3.05 -3.36
C GLY A 204 -10.97 -4.10 -2.71
N SER A 205 -11.53 -3.83 -1.53
CA SER A 205 -11.53 -2.53 -0.87
C SER A 205 -10.31 -2.20 -0.02
N SER A 206 -9.41 -3.15 0.29
CA SER A 206 -8.14 -2.90 1.00
C SER A 206 -7.04 -2.37 0.06
N SER A 207 -7.39 -1.41 -0.79
CA SER A 207 -6.53 -0.86 -1.84
C SER A 207 -5.25 -0.25 -1.28
N GLY A 208 -5.36 0.59 -0.24
CA GLY A 208 -4.23 1.22 0.40
C GLY A 208 -3.34 0.22 1.11
N SER A 209 -3.91 -0.81 1.77
CA SER A 209 -3.12 -1.86 2.40
C SER A 209 -2.27 -2.63 1.39
N GLY A 210 -2.84 -2.97 0.22
CA GLY A 210 -2.10 -3.63 -0.86
C GLY A 210 -1.02 -2.75 -1.48
N ALA A 211 -1.37 -1.50 -1.83
CA ALA A 211 -0.44 -0.55 -2.43
C ALA A 211 0.67 -0.12 -1.45
N ALA A 212 0.35 0.05 -0.16
CA ALA A 212 1.33 0.41 0.87
C ALA A 212 2.34 -0.71 1.11
N ALA A 213 1.90 -1.97 1.15
CA ALA A 213 2.81 -3.10 1.23
C ALA A 213 3.73 -3.16 0.00
N ALA A 214 3.16 -3.06 -1.20
CA ALA A 214 3.91 -3.14 -2.45
C ALA A 214 4.91 -2.00 -2.67
N ALA A 215 4.66 -0.83 -2.08
CA ALA A 215 5.53 0.32 -2.16
C ALA A 215 6.45 0.46 -0.93
N ASN A 216 6.54 -0.54 -0.04
CA ASN A 216 7.33 -0.51 1.19
C ASN A 216 7.00 0.70 2.09
N LEU A 217 5.71 1.05 2.24
CA LEU A 217 5.26 2.17 3.09
C LEU A 217 4.99 1.75 4.55
N ALA A 218 5.01 0.45 4.83
CA ALA A 218 4.94 -0.14 6.16
C ALA A 218 5.53 -1.55 6.09
N ALA A 219 6.04 -2.08 7.21
CA ALA A 219 6.56 -3.45 7.26
C ALA A 219 5.45 -4.49 7.10
N LEU A 220 4.28 -4.23 7.69
CA LEU A 220 3.08 -5.07 7.53
C LEU A 220 1.85 -4.19 7.30
N THR A 221 0.82 -4.75 6.66
CA THR A 221 -0.48 -4.10 6.53
C THR A 221 -1.62 -5.04 6.91
N ILE A 222 -2.68 -4.48 7.50
CA ILE A 222 -3.91 -5.21 7.82
C ILE A 222 -5.04 -4.71 6.93
N GLY A 223 -5.69 -5.66 6.24
CA GLY A 223 -6.87 -5.43 5.41
C GLY A 223 -8.11 -6.11 5.98
N THR A 224 -9.27 -5.85 5.36
CA THR A 224 -10.54 -6.51 5.69
C THR A 224 -11.21 -7.03 4.42
N GLU A 225 -11.87 -8.18 4.49
CA GLU A 225 -12.52 -8.80 3.34
C GLU A 225 -13.93 -9.30 3.64
N THR A 226 -14.89 -8.79 2.85
CA THR A 226 -16.24 -9.36 2.71
C THR A 226 -16.30 -10.32 1.52
N GLY A 227 -15.65 -9.96 0.41
CA GLY A 227 -15.47 -10.81 -0.78
C GLY A 227 -14.41 -10.21 -1.71
N GLY A 228 -13.24 -10.84 -1.80
CA GLY A 228 -12.10 -10.41 -2.60
C GLY A 228 -11.32 -9.19 -2.09
N ALA A 229 -11.78 -8.51 -1.04
CA ALA A 229 -11.25 -7.23 -0.61
C ALA A 229 -9.86 -7.25 0.09
N ILE A 230 -9.29 -8.42 0.35
CA ILE A 230 -7.87 -8.66 0.66
C ILE A 230 -7.20 -9.32 -0.56
N MET A 231 -7.76 -10.42 -1.07
CA MET A 231 -7.11 -11.23 -2.11
C MET A 231 -6.90 -10.47 -3.44
N CYS A 232 -7.87 -9.67 -3.86
CA CYS A 232 -7.80 -8.91 -5.11
C CYS A 232 -6.76 -7.77 -5.08
N PRO A 233 -6.76 -6.86 -4.07
CA PRO A 233 -5.70 -5.86 -3.98
C PRO A 233 -4.33 -6.49 -3.74
N SER A 234 -4.22 -7.61 -3.01
CA SER A 234 -2.95 -8.32 -2.90
C SER A 234 -2.43 -8.80 -4.26
N SER A 235 -3.27 -9.46 -5.06
CA SER A 235 -2.91 -9.92 -6.40
C SER A 235 -2.58 -8.76 -7.35
N SER A 236 -3.35 -7.68 -7.30
CA SER A 236 -3.18 -6.54 -8.21
C SER A 236 -1.92 -5.73 -7.91
N ASN A 237 -1.49 -5.71 -6.65
CA ASN A 237 -0.28 -5.00 -6.21
C ASN A 237 0.87 -5.98 -5.88
N GLY A 238 0.85 -7.22 -6.41
CA GLY A 238 2.01 -8.11 -6.31
C GLY A 238 2.45 -8.53 -4.89
N VAL A 239 1.57 -8.47 -3.90
CA VAL A 239 1.88 -8.81 -2.50
C VAL A 239 1.10 -10.03 -2.02
N VAL A 240 1.57 -10.65 -0.94
CA VAL A 240 0.86 -11.73 -0.26
C VAL A 240 -0.38 -11.19 0.46
N GLY A 241 -1.49 -11.91 0.37
CA GLY A 241 -2.72 -11.62 1.09
C GLY A 241 -3.30 -12.89 1.69
N ILE A 242 -3.70 -12.83 2.96
CA ILE A 242 -4.30 -13.96 3.65
C ILE A 242 -5.69 -13.54 4.14
N LYS A 243 -6.73 -14.18 3.61
CA LYS A 243 -8.08 -14.09 4.15
C LYS A 243 -8.35 -15.31 5.04
N PRO A 244 -8.29 -15.18 6.38
CA PRO A 244 -8.49 -16.31 7.27
C PRO A 244 -9.92 -16.85 7.21
N THR A 245 -10.12 -18.02 7.82
CA THR A 245 -11.46 -18.55 8.09
C THR A 245 -12.23 -17.56 8.97
N VAL A 246 -13.51 -17.33 8.66
CA VAL A 246 -14.37 -16.45 9.46
C VAL A 246 -14.45 -17.00 10.88
N GLY A 247 -14.20 -16.14 11.88
CA GLY A 247 -14.18 -16.50 13.29
C GLY A 247 -12.80 -16.86 13.86
N LEU A 248 -11.73 -16.84 13.05
CA LEU A 248 -10.37 -17.01 13.56
C LEU A 248 -9.91 -15.82 14.43
N TRP A 249 -10.41 -14.62 14.13
CA TRP A 249 -10.13 -13.37 14.82
C TRP A 249 -11.35 -12.43 14.75
#